data_AF-A0A9D7C8J3-F1
#
_entry.id   AF-A0A9D7C8J3-F1
#
_cell.length_a   1.000
_cell.length_b   1.000
_cell.length_c   1.000
_cell.angle_alpha   90.00
_cell.angle_beta   90.00
_cell.angle_gamma   90.00
#
_symmetry.space_group_name_H-M   'P 1'
#
loop_
_entity.id
_entity.type
_entity.pdbx_description
1 polymer ?
#
loop_
_entity_poly.entity_id
_entity_poly.type
_entity_poly.pdbx_seq_one_letter_code
_entity_poly.pdbx_strand_id
1 'polypeptide(L)'
;METALLDWLARTGSRVFTLAAWGFVLVNGAAVAAVFLTRDRTLVNRWTGRLLAANLVLVGGGLGVPLLASAARLAITAVSPTVRISVPVSDQELDELAPASVRDGIRGR
;
A
#
# COMPACT_ATOMS: atom_id res chain seq x y z
N MET A 1 -9.87 13.88 -3.41
CA MET A 1 -10.63 12.68 -3.01
C MET A 1 -9.95 11.40 -3.49
N GLU A 2 -9.51 11.34 -4.76
CA GLU A 2 -8.77 10.19 -5.33
C GLU A 2 -7.52 9.79 -4.52
N THR A 3 -6.70 10.76 -4.11
CA THR A 3 -5.52 10.52 -3.26
C THR A 3 -5.87 9.87 -1.92
N ALA A 4 -6.97 10.29 -1.28
CA ALA A 4 -7.44 9.71 -0.03
C ALA A 4 -7.94 8.26 -0.21
N LEU A 5 -8.58 7.97 -1.35
CA LEU A 5 -9.03 6.62 -1.70
C LEU A 5 -7.83 5.67 -1.90
N LEU A 6 -6.83 6.10 -2.68
CA LEU A 6 -5.62 5.31 -2.94
C LEU A 6 -4.85 5.02 -1.65
N ASP A 7 -4.76 6.01 -0.77
CA ASP A 7 -4.04 5.91 0.49
C ASP A 7 -4.80 5.06 1.52
N TRP A 8 -6.14 5.09 1.49
CA TRP A 8 -6.99 4.15 2.24
C TRP A 8 -6.83 2.71 1.75
N LEU A 9 -6.78 2.51 0.43
CA LEU A 9 -6.65 1.19 -0.19
C LEU A 9 -5.30 0.55 0.15
N ALA A 10 -4.21 1.33 0.11
CA ALA A 10 -2.87 0.90 0.50
C ALA A 10 -2.80 0.50 1.98
N ARG A 11 -3.37 1.32 2.87
CA ARG A 11 -3.41 1.02 4.31
C ARG A 11 -4.26 -0.20 4.62
N THR A 12 -5.41 -0.35 3.96
CA THR A 12 -6.32 -1.48 4.16
C THR A 12 -5.68 -2.78 3.68
N GLY A 13 -5.08 -2.78 2.48
CA GLY A 13 -4.35 -3.95 1.95
C GLY A 13 -3.20 -4.37 2.87
N SER A 14 -2.39 -3.42 3.34
CA SER A 14 -1.28 -3.70 4.28
C SER A 14 -1.76 -4.29 5.60
N ARG A 15 -2.85 -3.76 6.18
CA ARG A 15 -3.44 -4.29 7.41
C ARG A 15 -3.97 -5.71 7.22
N VAL A 16 -4.71 -5.97 6.14
CA VAL A 16 -5.25 -7.30 5.84
C VAL A 16 -4.13 -8.31 5.61
N PHE A 17 -3.08 -7.94 4.87
CA PHE A 17 -1.89 -8.79 4.69
C PHE A 17 -1.24 -9.12 6.03
N THR A 18 -1.01 -8.10 6.87
CA THR A 18 -0.36 -8.27 8.18
C THR A 18 -1.19 -9.15 9.12
N LEU A 19 -2.51 -8.95 9.18
CA LEU A 19 -3.43 -9.79 9.96
C LEU A 19 -3.44 -11.24 9.45
N ALA A 20 -3.46 -11.43 8.13
CA ALA A 20 -3.41 -12.76 7.54
C ALA A 20 -2.06 -13.46 7.81
N ALA A 21 -0.94 -12.73 7.74
CA ALA A 21 0.38 -13.26 8.06
C ALA A 21 0.47 -13.71 9.52
N TRP A 22 0.02 -12.87 10.46
CA TRP A 22 -0.04 -13.23 11.87
C TRP A 22 -0.99 -14.40 12.13
N GLY A 23 -2.17 -14.39 11.53
CA GLY A 23 -3.14 -15.48 11.63
C GLY A 23 -2.56 -16.80 11.14
N PHE A 24 -1.85 -16.79 10.01
CA PHE A 24 -1.16 -17.97 9.48
C PHE A 24 -0.11 -18.50 10.45
N VAL A 25 0.76 -17.64 10.96
CA VAL A 25 1.80 -18.05 11.92
C VAL A 25 1.18 -18.62 13.19
N LEU A 26 0.15 -17.98 13.74
CA LEU A 26 -0.52 -18.43 14.97
C LEU A 26 -1.26 -19.76 14.78
N VAL A 27 -2.01 -19.91 13.68
CA VAL A 27 -2.76 -21.15 13.39
C VAL A 27 -1.81 -22.32 13.20
N ASN A 28 -0.75 -22.15 12.40
CA ASN A 28 0.23 -23.22 12.17
C ASN A 28 1.07 -23.48 13.43
N GLY A 29 1.48 -22.44 14.16
CA GLY A 29 2.19 -22.59 15.43
C GLY A 29 1.38 -23.35 16.48
N ALA A 30 0.10 -23.02 16.64
CA ALA A 30 -0.81 -23.72 17.54
C ALA A 30 -1.01 -25.19 17.12
N ALA A 31 -1.10 -25.47 15.82
CA ALA A 31 -1.20 -26.83 15.32
C ALA A 31 0.05 -27.65 15.64
N VAL A 32 1.25 -27.09 15.40
CA VAL A 32 2.52 -27.73 15.76
C VAL A 32 2.58 -28.01 17.26
N ALA A 33 2.26 -27.03 18.09
CA ALA A 33 2.22 -27.19 19.55
C ALA A 33 1.24 -28.30 19.97
N ALA A 34 0.03 -28.33 19.40
CA ALA A 34 -0.97 -29.35 19.70
C ALA A 34 -0.49 -30.77 19.34
N VAL A 35 0.24 -30.95 18.23
CA VAL A 35 0.84 -32.23 17.84
C VAL A 35 1.91 -32.66 18.83
N PHE A 36 2.78 -31.72 19.25
CA PHE A 36 3.81 -32.01 20.25
C PHE A 36 3.21 -32.43 21.61
N LEU A 37 2.10 -31.82 22.02
CA LEU A 37 1.42 -32.15 23.28
C LEU A 37 0.63 -33.46 23.22
N THR A 38 -0.12 -33.69 22.14
CA THR A 38 -1.05 -34.84 22.07
C THR A 38 -0.39 -36.11 21.52
N ARG A 39 0.59 -35.99 20.61
CA ARG A 39 1.24 -37.11 19.88
C ARG A 39 0.29 -38.12 19.23
N ASP A 40 -1.01 -37.83 19.15
CA ASP A 40 -2.03 -38.73 18.60
C ASP A 40 -2.34 -38.37 17.15
N ARG A 41 -2.11 -39.33 16.26
CA ARG A 41 -2.25 -39.18 14.80
C ARG A 41 -3.71 -39.16 14.35
N THR A 42 -4.61 -39.79 15.11
CA THR A 42 -6.04 -39.85 14.78
C THR A 42 -6.72 -38.50 14.98
N LEU A 43 -6.27 -37.76 15.99
CA LEU A 43 -6.63 -36.37 16.18
C LEU A 43 -6.15 -35.58 14.96
N VAL A 44 -4.85 -35.49 14.69
CA VAL A 44 -4.32 -34.67 13.56
C VAL A 44 -5.13 -34.81 12.28
N ASN A 45 -5.44 -36.04 11.85
CA ASN A 45 -6.18 -36.30 10.61
C ASN A 45 -7.56 -35.61 10.56
N ARG A 46 -8.26 -35.48 11.69
CA ARG A 46 -9.58 -34.83 11.77
C ARG A 46 -9.48 -33.30 11.66
N TRP A 47 -8.34 -32.70 12.00
CA TRP A 47 -8.16 -31.25 12.11
C TRP A 47 -7.41 -30.73 10.90
N THR A 48 -6.63 -31.57 10.21
CA THR A 48 -5.89 -31.24 8.99
C THR A 48 -6.78 -30.58 7.95
N GLY A 49 -8.00 -31.11 7.73
CA GLY A 49 -8.96 -30.49 6.80
C GLY A 49 -9.37 -29.07 7.22
N ARG A 50 -9.60 -28.83 8.52
CA ARG A 50 -9.92 -27.50 9.06
C ARG A 50 -8.73 -26.54 8.99
N LEU A 51 -7.53 -27.01 9.28
CA LEU A 51 -6.30 -26.21 9.18
C LEU A 51 -5.99 -25.86 7.72
N LEU A 52 -6.20 -26.80 6.79
CA LEU A 52 -6.06 -26.55 5.36
C LEU A 52 -7.05 -25.49 4.88
N ALA A 53 -8.32 -25.59 5.28
CA ALA A 53 -9.33 -24.59 4.96
C ALA A 53 -8.97 -23.20 5.53
N ALA A 54 -8.51 -23.14 6.79
CA ALA A 54 -8.05 -21.90 7.40
C ALA A 54 -6.85 -21.29 6.66
N ASN A 55 -5.86 -22.12 6.28
CA ASN A 55 -4.71 -21.69 5.51
C ASN A 55 -5.11 -21.20 4.10
N LEU A 56 -6.04 -21.87 3.43
CA LEU A 56 -6.59 -21.42 2.14
C LEU A 56 -7.25 -20.05 2.25
N VAL A 57 -8.04 -19.82 3.31
CA VAL A 57 -8.67 -18.52 3.57
C VAL A 57 -7.63 -17.44 3.90
N LEU A 58 -6.64 -17.77 4.75
CA LEU A 58 -5.59 -16.84 5.15
C LEU A 58 -4.69 -16.45 3.98
N VAL A 59 -4.27 -17.42 3.16
CA VAL A 59 -3.46 -17.17 1.96
C VAL A 59 -4.30 -16.45 0.90
N GLY A 60 -5.52 -16.93 0.65
CA GLY A 60 -6.43 -16.35 -0.34
C GLY A 60 -6.83 -14.92 -0.01
N GLY A 61 -7.21 -14.63 1.23
CA GLY A 61 -7.53 -13.28 1.68
C GLY A 61 -6.29 -12.41 1.85
N GLY A 62 -5.24 -12.94 2.45
CA GLY A 62 -3.99 -12.23 2.74
C GLY A 62 -3.24 -11.80 1.50
N LEU A 63 -3.25 -12.59 0.42
CA LEU A 63 -2.65 -12.22 -0.87
C LEU A 63 -3.67 -11.64 -1.84
N GLY A 64 -4.88 -12.20 -1.89
CA GLY A 64 -5.91 -11.79 -2.84
C GLY A 64 -6.39 -10.36 -2.62
N VAL A 65 -6.62 -9.94 -1.37
CA VAL A 65 -7.11 -8.58 -1.08
C VAL A 65 -6.09 -7.50 -1.46
N PRO A 66 -4.79 -7.59 -1.09
CA PRO A 66 -3.79 -6.63 -1.54
C PRO A 66 -3.57 -6.62 -3.05
N LEU A 67 -3.62 -7.78 -3.70
CA LEU A 67 -3.50 -7.88 -5.16
C LEU A 67 -4.69 -7.21 -5.86
N LEU A 68 -5.92 -7.47 -5.41
CA LEU A 68 -7.12 -6.87 -5.96
C LEU A 68 -7.13 -5.34 -5.75
N ALA A 69 -6.70 -4.88 -4.58
CA ALA A 69 -6.49 -3.46 -4.28
C ALA A 69 -5.45 -2.83 -5.23
N SER A 70 -4.33 -3.49 -5.48
CA SER A 70 -3.28 -3.00 -6.37
C SER A 70 -3.76 -2.93 -7.83
N ALA A 71 -4.49 -3.95 -8.28
CA ALA A 71 -5.10 -3.98 -9.60
C ALA A 71 -6.15 -2.85 -9.78
N ALA A 72 -7.00 -2.63 -8.77
CA ALA A 72 -7.95 -1.53 -8.78
C ALA A 72 -7.26 -0.16 -8.83
N ARG A 73 -6.16 0.01 -8.07
CA ARG A 73 -5.34 1.22 -8.12
C ARG A 73 -4.75 1.45 -9.51
N LEU A 74 -4.18 0.42 -10.13
CA LEU A 74 -3.67 0.50 -11.51
C LEU A 74 -4.77 0.92 -12.49
N ALA A 75 -5.94 0.29 -12.40
CA ALA A 75 -7.08 0.59 -13.26
C ALA A 75 -7.53 2.07 -13.11
N ILE A 76 -7.65 2.57 -11.88
CA ILE A 76 -8.00 3.97 -11.62
C ILE A 76 -6.94 4.90 -12.22
N THR A 77 -5.66 4.65 -11.97
CA THR A 77 -4.57 5.49 -12.50
C THR A 77 -4.44 5.45 -14.02
N ALA A 78 -4.81 4.33 -14.66
CA ALA A 78 -4.79 4.20 -16.11
C ALA A 78 -5.97 4.91 -16.79
N VAL A 79 -7.11 5.01 -16.09
CA VAL A 79 -8.32 5.67 -16.60
C VAL A 79 -8.29 7.19 -16.38
N SER A 80 -7.57 7.71 -15.38
CA SER A 80 -7.40 9.16 -15.14
C SER A 80 -6.41 9.78 -16.14
N PRO A 81 -6.85 10.54 -17.18
CA PRO A 81 -5.94 11.19 -18.11
C PRO A 81 -5.58 12.58 -17.56
N THR A 82 -4.27 12.81 -17.37
CA THR A 82 -3.56 14.09 -17.53
C THR A 82 -4.02 15.30 -16.70
N VAL A 83 -3.34 15.58 -15.58
CA VAL A 83 -3.08 16.96 -15.13
C VAL A 83 -1.58 17.21 -15.22
N ARG A 84 -1.10 17.60 -16.41
CA ARG A 84 0.19 18.28 -16.52
C ARG A 84 -0.01 19.72 -16.08
N ILE A 85 0.39 20.03 -14.86
CA ILE A 85 0.52 21.42 -14.42
C ILE A 85 1.69 22.02 -15.22
N SER A 86 1.38 22.81 -16.24
CA SER A 86 2.35 23.78 -16.75
C SER A 86 2.43 24.88 -15.69
N VAL A 87 3.53 24.95 -14.94
CA VAL A 87 3.77 26.05 -14.01
C VAL A 87 4.03 27.30 -14.87
N PRO A 88 3.16 28.32 -14.90
CA PRO A 88 3.57 29.60 -15.43
C PRO A 88 4.62 30.14 -14.46
N VAL A 89 5.88 30.18 -14.89
CA VAL A 89 6.89 31.00 -14.23
C VAL A 89 6.37 32.43 -14.36
N SER A 90 5.83 32.97 -13.26
CA SER A 90 5.43 34.36 -13.19
C SER A 90 6.67 35.22 -13.37
N ASP A 91 6.58 36.24 -14.22
CA ASP A 91 7.64 37.22 -14.53
C ASP A 91 8.27 37.90 -13.29
N GLN A 92 7.67 37.68 -12.13
CA GLN A 92 8.12 38.07 -10.81
C GLN A 92 9.47 37.42 -10.38
N GLU A 93 9.81 36.21 -10.81
CA GLU A 93 11.15 35.63 -10.55
C GLU A 93 12.24 36.20 -11.47
N LEU A 94 11.88 36.71 -12.65
CA LEU A 94 12.83 37.40 -13.54
C LEU A 94 13.22 38.77 -12.99
N ASP A 95 12.33 39.44 -12.24
CA ASP A 95 12.61 40.71 -11.56
C ASP A 95 13.48 40.55 -10.30
N GLU A 96 13.42 39.40 -9.62
CA GLU A 96 14.23 39.13 -8.43
C GLU A 96 15.66 38.67 -8.76
N LEU A 97 15.88 38.17 -9.98
CA LEU A 97 17.21 37.86 -10.51
C LEU A 97 17.92 39.05 -11.18
N ALA A 98 17.28 40.22 -11.26
CA ALA A 98 17.95 41.44 -11.68
C ALA A 98 18.77 42.02 -10.51
N PRO A 99 20.12 41.94 -10.52
CA PRO A 99 20.91 42.51 -9.45
C PRO A 99 20.65 44.02 -9.35
N ALA A 100 20.47 44.50 -8.12
CA ALA A 100 20.22 45.90 -7.78
C ALA A 100 21.24 46.90 -8.36
N SER A 101 22.34 46.43 -8.95
CA SER A 101 23.36 47.23 -9.63
C SER A 101 22.91 47.89 -10.93
N VAL A 102 21.75 47.54 -11.51
CA VAL A 102 21.26 48.17 -12.76
C VAL A 102 20.36 49.39 -12.49
N ARG A 103 19.72 49.47 -11.31
CA ARG A 103 18.75 50.55 -11.00
C ARG A 103 19.39 51.93 -10.78
N ASP A 104 20.67 52.00 -10.44
CA ASP A 104 21.38 53.28 -10.21
C ASP A 104 22.03 53.88 -11.47
N GLY A 105 22.05 53.17 -12.60
CA GLY A 105 22.70 53.65 -13.83
C GLY A 105 21.88 54.61 -14.69
N ILE A 106 20.56 54.72 -14.47
CA ILE A 106 19.64 55.45 -15.39
C ILE A 106 19.13 56.77 -14.79
N ARG A 107 19.49 57.12 -13.55
CA ARG A 107 19.06 58.40 -12.94
C ARG A 107 20.13 59.50 -12.90
N GLY A 108 21.29 59.25 -13.51
CA GLY A 108 22.42 60.17 -13.49
C GLY A 108 23.09 60.32 -14.86
N ARG A 109 22.34 60.69 -15.90
CA ARG A 109 22.84 61.42 -17.08
C ARG A 109 21.77 62.34 -17.62
#